data_AF-A0A1Q7ABR0-F1
#
_entry.id   AF-A0A1Q7ABR0-F1
#
_cell.length_a   1.000
_cell.length_b   1.000
_cell.length_c   1.000
_cell.angle_alpha   90.00
_cell.angle_beta   90.00
_cell.angle_gamma   90.00
#
_symmetry.space_group_name_H-M   'P 1'
#
loop_
_entity.id
_entity.type
_entity.pdbx_description
1 polymer ?
#
loop_
_entity_poly.entity_id
_entity_poly.type
_entity_poly.pdbx_seq_one_letter_code
_entity_poly.pdbx_strand_id
1 'polypeptide(L)'
;MTRREVLAWLDARRPAPPPALRVHLDAAVTDSDEWLPAHLAELGHAMLARVTARPEGGRELALDLLAADAFVTYAFEAQAEADVRGVAALADRVAATGQGGGT
;
A
#
# COMPACT_ATOMS: atom_id res chain seq x y z
N MET A 1 2.47 -8.47 -11.95
CA MET A 1 1.13 -8.05 -11.49
C MET A 1 0.67 -6.85 -12.30
N THR A 2 -0.47 -6.97 -12.97
CA THR A 2 -1.09 -5.86 -13.69
C THR A 2 -1.95 -5.02 -12.75
N ARG A 3 -2.10 -3.73 -13.04
CA ARG A 3 -2.99 -2.80 -12.37
C ARG A 3 -4.40 -3.37 -12.25
N ARG A 4 -4.90 -4.02 -13.31
CA ARG A 4 -6.23 -4.65 -13.33
C ARG A 4 -6.35 -5.76 -12.28
N GLU A 5 -5.33 -6.59 -12.12
CA GLU A 5 -5.33 -7.68 -11.14
C GLU A 5 -5.32 -7.15 -9.70
N VAL A 6 -4.51 -6.12 -9.42
CA VAL A 6 -4.47 -5.47 -8.11
C VAL A 6 -5.83 -4.83 -7.79
N LEU A 7 -6.42 -4.09 -8.73
CA LEU A 7 -7.72 -3.46 -8.55
C LEU A 7 -8.83 -4.47 -8.27
N ALA A 8 -8.81 -5.61 -8.98
CA ALA A 8 -9.76 -6.70 -8.76
C ALA A 8 -9.60 -7.34 -7.37
N TRP A 9 -8.36 -7.49 -6.89
CA TRP A 9 -8.12 -7.99 -5.53
C TRP A 9 -8.62 -7.00 -4.46
N LEU A 10 -8.44 -5.69 -4.68
CA LEU A 10 -8.97 -4.65 -3.80
C LEU A 10 -10.51 -4.61 -3.80
N ASP A 11 -11.17 -4.83 -4.94
CA ASP A 11 -12.65 -4.91 -5.04
C ASP A 11 -13.24 -6.07 -4.22
N ALA A 12 -12.45 -7.13 -4.01
CA ALA A 12 -12.84 -8.28 -3.22
C ALA A 12 -12.75 -8.05 -1.70
N ARG A 13 -12.09 -6.97 -1.23
CA ARG A 13 -11.89 -6.70 0.21
C ARG A 13 -13.21 -6.49 0.95
N ARG A 14 -13.30 -7.06 2.15
CA ARG A 14 -14.46 -6.91 3.05
C ARG A 14 -13.99 -6.60 4.48
N PRO A 15 -14.48 -5.51 5.11
CA PRO A 15 -15.41 -4.52 4.56
C PRO A 15 -14.79 -3.75 3.38
N ALA A 16 -15.64 -3.27 2.47
CA ALA A 16 -15.17 -2.46 1.34
C ALA A 16 -14.58 -1.14 1.88
N PRO A 17 -13.47 -0.63 1.31
CA PRO A 17 -12.92 0.65 1.72
C PRO A 17 -13.92 1.78 1.45
N PRO A 18 -13.99 2.82 2.31
CA PRO A 18 -14.84 3.98 2.06
C PRO A 18 -14.57 4.60 0.67
N PRO A 19 -15.60 5.11 -0.04
CA PRO A 19 -15.43 5.60 -1.41
C PRO A 19 -14.34 6.66 -1.58
N ALA A 20 -14.20 7.57 -0.61
CA ALA A 20 -13.13 8.58 -0.64
C ALA A 20 -11.74 7.94 -0.59
N LEU A 21 -11.53 6.89 0.22
CA LEU A 21 -10.27 6.16 0.27
C LEU A 21 -10.03 5.36 -1.02
N ARG A 22 -11.08 4.74 -1.58
CA ARG A 22 -11.01 3.95 -2.81
C ARG A 22 -10.42 4.73 -3.98
N VAL A 23 -10.79 6.01 -4.14
CA VAL A 23 -10.25 6.88 -5.20
C VAL A 23 -8.73 7.01 -5.11
N HIS A 24 -8.18 7.17 -3.90
CA HIS A 24 -6.73 7.30 -3.70
C HIS A 24 -6.00 5.98 -3.95
N LEU A 25 -6.57 4.86 -3.50
CA LEU A 25 -6.03 3.53 -3.80
C LEU A 25 -5.98 3.30 -5.32
N ASP A 26 -7.08 3.56 -6.03
CA ASP A 26 -7.16 3.35 -7.47
C ASP A 26 -6.18 4.21 -8.25
N ALA A 27 -5.99 5.46 -7.83
CA ALA A 27 -5.04 6.37 -8.45
C ALA A 27 -3.59 5.90 -8.28
N ALA A 28 -3.26 5.28 -7.15
CA ALA A 28 -1.89 4.87 -6.82
C ALA A 28 -1.44 3.56 -7.49
N VAL A 29 -2.35 2.64 -7.80
CA VAL A 29 -2.00 1.31 -8.36
C VAL A 29 -1.32 1.45 -9.73
N THR A 30 -0.13 0.87 -9.88
CA THR A 30 0.56 0.75 -11.18
C THR A 30 0.82 -0.71 -11.52
N ASP A 31 1.28 -0.99 -12.74
CA ASP A 31 1.84 -2.31 -13.04
C ASP A 31 3.15 -2.52 -12.27
N SER A 32 3.49 -3.77 -11.96
CA SER A 32 4.75 -4.15 -11.31
C SER A 32 5.06 -5.61 -11.60
N ASP A 33 6.35 -5.97 -11.69
CA ASP A 33 6.77 -7.38 -11.79
C ASP A 33 6.79 -8.10 -10.44
N GLU A 34 6.56 -7.38 -9.35
CA GLU A 34 6.50 -7.94 -8.00
C GLU A 34 5.17 -8.71 -7.79
N TRP A 35 5.22 -9.69 -6.89
CA TRP A 35 4.06 -10.40 -6.38
C TRP A 35 3.21 -9.52 -5.46
N LEU A 36 1.94 -9.88 -5.28
CA LEU A 36 0.92 -8.97 -4.71
C LEU A 36 1.31 -8.32 -3.37
N PRO A 37 1.72 -9.08 -2.33
CA PRO A 37 2.01 -8.50 -1.01
C PRO A 37 3.13 -7.47 -1.07
N ALA A 38 4.24 -7.81 -1.72
CA ALA A 38 5.36 -6.87 -1.84
C ALA A 38 5.01 -5.68 -2.74
N HIS A 39 4.24 -5.87 -3.82
CA HIS A 39 3.79 -4.74 -4.63
C HIS A 39 2.91 -3.76 -3.84
N LEU A 40 1.97 -4.25 -3.02
CA LEU A 40 1.13 -3.42 -2.16
C LEU A 40 1.98 -2.66 -1.13
N ALA A 41 3.00 -3.29 -0.54
CA ALA A 41 3.92 -2.61 0.37
C ALA A 41 4.68 -1.46 -0.33
N GLU A 42 5.19 -1.68 -1.54
CA GLU A 42 5.87 -0.64 -2.33
C GLU A 42 4.94 0.55 -2.65
N LEU A 43 3.67 0.29 -3.00
CA LEU A 43 2.68 1.34 -3.21
C LEU A 43 2.46 2.18 -1.94
N GLY A 44 2.36 1.51 -0.78
CA GLY A 44 2.24 2.17 0.52
C GLY A 44 3.44 3.08 0.82
N HIS A 45 4.66 2.59 0.60
CA HIS A 45 5.88 3.39 0.78
C HIS A 45 5.95 4.58 -0.17
N ALA A 46 5.63 4.39 -1.45
CA ALA A 46 5.64 5.45 -2.43
C ALA A 46 4.63 6.56 -2.08
N MET A 47 3.45 6.21 -1.56
CA MET A 47 2.48 7.18 -1.08
C MET A 47 2.95 7.92 0.17
N LEU A 48 3.51 7.19 1.15
CA LEU A 48 4.04 7.79 2.38
C LEU A 48 5.15 8.81 2.07
N ALA A 49 6.07 8.47 1.16
CA ALA A 49 7.14 9.37 0.72
C ALA A 49 6.58 10.68 0.10
N ARG A 50 5.48 10.61 -0.65
CA ARG A 50 4.82 11.80 -1.23
C ARG A 50 4.13 12.66 -0.18
N VAL A 51 3.63 12.05 0.90
CA VAL A 51 3.04 12.77 2.03
C VAL A 51 4.12 13.49 2.83
N THR A 52 5.20 12.79 3.18
CA THR A 52 6.30 13.36 3.99
C THR A 52 7.08 14.45 3.26
N ALA A 53 7.14 14.40 1.92
CA ALA A 53 7.74 15.46 1.10
C ALA A 53 6.93 16.77 1.05
N ARG A 54 5.69 16.80 1.58
CA ARG A 54 4.79 17.97 1.53
C ARG A 54 4.27 18.33 2.93
N PRO A 55 5.12 18.85 3.84
CA PRO A 55 4.76 19.09 5.24
C PRO A 55 3.65 20.14 5.43
N GLU A 56 3.42 21.01 4.45
CA GLU A 56 2.43 22.10 4.50
C GLU A 56 0.97 21.65 4.23
N GLY A 57 0.74 20.39 3.86
CA GLY A 57 -0.54 20.02 3.23
C GLY A 57 -1.71 19.76 4.17
N GLY A 58 -2.92 19.82 3.59
CA GLY A 58 -4.19 19.73 4.29
C GLY A 58 -4.88 18.37 4.18
N ARG A 59 -6.22 18.36 4.19
CA ARG A 59 -7.07 17.15 4.23
C ARG A 59 -6.77 16.10 3.15
N GLU A 60 -6.35 16.52 1.97
CA GLU A 60 -5.99 15.60 0.87
C GLU A 60 -4.78 14.72 1.24
N LEU A 61 -3.79 15.28 1.96
CA LEU A 61 -2.67 14.49 2.47
C LEU A 61 -3.09 13.48 3.53
N ALA A 62 -4.14 13.76 4.29
CA ALA A 62 -4.66 12.80 5.27
C ALA A 62 -5.27 11.57 4.57
N LEU A 63 -5.92 11.74 3.42
CA LEU A 63 -6.39 10.62 2.60
C LEU A 63 -5.25 9.87 1.93
N ASP A 64 -4.22 10.57 1.44
CA ASP A 64 -3.01 9.93 0.90
C ASP A 64 -2.28 9.13 1.99
N LEU A 65 -2.21 9.63 3.22
CA LEU A 65 -1.62 8.93 4.37
C LEU A 65 -2.44 7.69 4.74
N LEU A 66 -3.77 7.81 4.77
CA LEU A 66 -4.65 6.67 5.03
C LEU A 66 -4.56 5.62 3.92
N ALA A 67 -4.39 6.03 2.66
CA ALA A 67 -4.15 5.11 1.55
C ALA A 67 -2.80 4.40 1.69
N ALA A 68 -1.74 5.11 2.11
CA ALA A 68 -0.45 4.50 2.39
C ALA A 68 -0.55 3.41 3.48
N ASP A 69 -1.23 3.71 4.58
CA ASP A 69 -1.50 2.77 5.68
C ASP A 69 -2.34 1.56 5.22
N ALA A 70 -3.39 1.80 4.44
CA ALA A 70 -4.23 0.75 3.88
C ALA A 70 -3.44 -0.18 2.95
N PHE A 71 -2.54 0.34 2.12
CA PHE A 71 -1.67 -0.48 1.27
C PHE A 71 -0.76 -1.41 2.07
N VAL A 72 -0.16 -0.92 3.15
CA VAL A 72 0.65 -1.75 4.05
C VAL A 72 -0.21 -2.81 4.74
N THR A 73 -1.41 -2.45 5.21
CA THR A 73 -2.36 -3.42 5.78
C THR A 73 -2.72 -4.51 4.78
N TYR A 74 -3.05 -4.12 3.54
CA TYR A 74 -3.39 -5.06 2.47
C TYR A 74 -2.20 -5.91 2.03
N ALA A 75 -0.98 -5.41 2.11
CA ALA A 75 0.22 -6.21 1.90
C ALA A 75 0.27 -7.38 2.89
N PHE A 76 0.02 -7.12 4.18
CA PHE A 76 -0.03 -8.17 5.20
C PHE A 76 -1.22 -9.12 5.03
N GLU A 77 -2.40 -8.63 4.67
CA GLU A 77 -3.54 -9.49 4.37
C GLU A 77 -3.23 -10.43 3.20
N ALA A 78 -2.72 -9.89 2.09
CA ALA A 78 -2.35 -10.67 0.91
C ALA A 78 -1.26 -11.70 1.25
N GLN A 79 -0.30 -11.34 2.11
CA GLN A 79 0.69 -12.27 2.60
C GLN A 79 0.08 -13.39 3.42
N ALA A 80 -0.79 -13.06 4.38
CA ALA A 80 -1.42 -14.03 5.24
C ALA A 80 -2.33 -15.00 4.45
N GLU A 81 -3.01 -14.50 3.42
CA GLU A 81 -3.81 -15.29 2.48
C GLU A 81 -2.94 -16.24 1.64
N ALA A 82 -1.75 -15.81 1.21
CA ALA A 82 -0.84 -16.61 0.40
C ALA A 82 -0.02 -17.62 1.23
N ASP A 83 0.63 -17.15 2.29
CA ASP A 83 1.38 -17.93 3.27
C ASP A 83 1.61 -17.13 4.56
N VAL A 84 0.92 -17.52 5.63
CA VAL A 84 1.06 -16.90 6.96
C VAL A 84 2.49 -16.91 7.50
N ARG A 85 3.34 -17.87 7.11
CA ARG A 85 4.73 -17.96 7.59
C ARG A 85 5.62 -16.83 7.05
N GLY A 86 5.24 -16.24 5.91
CA GLY A 86 5.98 -15.13 5.29
C GLY A 86 5.69 -13.75 5.87
N VAL A 87 4.71 -13.61 6.77
CA VAL A 87 4.31 -12.31 7.34
C VAL A 87 5.47 -11.60 8.05
N ALA A 88 6.28 -12.33 8.82
CA ALA A 88 7.40 -11.73 9.53
C ALA A 88 8.46 -11.18 8.56
N ALA A 89 8.81 -11.94 7.52
CA ALA A 89 9.77 -11.50 6.51
C ALA A 89 9.27 -10.29 5.71
N LEU A 90 7.96 -10.23 5.43
CA LEU A 90 7.35 -9.04 4.82
C LEU A 90 7.43 -7.83 5.75
N ALA A 91 7.19 -8.01 7.05
CA ALA A 91 7.29 -6.93 8.03
C ALA A 91 8.71 -6.36 8.10
N ASP A 92 9.73 -7.21 8.09
CA ASP A 92 11.13 -6.79 8.06
C ASP A 92 11.43 -5.97 6.79
N ARG A 93 10.90 -6.40 5.63
CA ARG A 93 11.05 -5.66 4.36
C ARG A 93 10.40 -4.29 4.42
N VAL A 94 9.15 -4.21 4.90
CA VAL A 94 8.42 -2.93 5.09
C VAL A 94 9.19 -1.99 6.02
N ALA A 95 9.73 -2.52 7.12
CA ALA A 95 10.51 -1.72 8.07
C ALA A 95 11.85 -1.23 7.48
N ALA A 96 12.50 -2.02 6.64
CA ALA A 96 13.75 -1.64 5.98
C ALA A 96 13.55 -0.50 4.96
N THR A 97 12.48 -0.55 4.17
CA THR A 97 12.16 0.49 3.18
C THR A 97 11.82 1.83 3.84
N GLY A 98 11.20 1.81 5.02
CA GLY A 98 10.92 3.03 5.82
C GLY A 98 12.17 3.74 6.35
N GLN A 99 13.30 3.04 6.48
CA GLN A 99 14.56 3.60 7.02
C GLN A 99 15.52 4.11 5.94
N GLY A 100 15.27 3.80 4.66
CA GLY A 100 16.15 4.18 3.54
C GLY A 100 15.93 5.58 2.95
N GLY A 101 14.93 6.35 3.43
CA GLY A 101 14.57 7.67 2.88
C GLY A 101 15.40 8.86 3.37
N GLY A 102 16.54 8.62 4.02
CA GLY A 102 17.40 9.65 4.61
C GLY A 102 18.83 9.62 4.08
N THR A 103 19.03 10.01 2.83
CA THR A 103 20.34 10.44 2.28
C THR A 103 20.14 11.57 1.29
#